data_AF-A0A316BYY1-F1
#
_entry.id   AF-A0A316BYY1-F1
#
_cell.length_a   1.000
_cell.length_b   1.000
_cell.length_c   1.000
_cell.angle_alpha   90.00
_cell.angle_beta   90.00
_cell.angle_gamma   90.00
#
_symmetry.space_group_name_H-M   'P 1'
#
loop_
_entity.id
_entity.type
_entity.pdbx_description
1 polymer ?
#
loop_
_entity_poly.entity_id
_entity_poly.type
_entity_poly.pdbx_seq_one_letter_code
_entity_poly.pdbx_strand_id
1 'polypeptide(L)'
;MANEMSEKKRHHTERFRGRLVERWTNAKSGYVGFLTGQGYSSVEIEKIMADGTSAPTVRGLWRRWGLPLSELRGDRRNPVTIQLTYSQRAKLVRLAEKRGLTRQEYLRRIAVCAIADDMYEAVTDGEFDE
;
A
#
# COMPACT_ATOMS: atom_id res chain seq x y z
N MET A 1 -3.16 43.57 -33.53
CA MET A 1 -2.58 42.22 -33.61
C MET A 1 -2.41 41.71 -32.19
N ALA A 2 -3.09 40.61 -31.89
CA ALA A 2 -3.17 39.99 -30.57
C ALA A 2 -1.82 39.40 -30.13
N ASN A 3 -1.56 39.39 -28.82
CA ASN A 3 -0.78 38.31 -28.22
C ASN A 3 -1.30 38.05 -26.79
N GLU A 4 -2.28 37.16 -26.70
CA GLU A 4 -2.72 36.55 -25.45
C GLU A 4 -1.58 35.68 -24.90
N MET A 5 -0.87 36.18 -23.90
CA MET A 5 -0.02 35.33 -23.07
C MET A 5 -0.89 34.65 -22.01
N SER A 6 -1.29 33.43 -22.31
CA SER A 6 -1.85 32.47 -21.36
C SER A 6 -0.93 32.37 -20.12
N GLU A 7 -1.35 32.96 -19.00
CA GLU A 7 -0.77 32.70 -17.69
C GLU A 7 -1.02 31.23 -17.34
N LYS A 8 -0.01 30.38 -17.60
CA LYS A 8 0.02 29.00 -17.11
C LYS A 8 -0.23 29.01 -15.60
N LYS A 9 -1.36 28.44 -15.17
CA LYS A 9 -1.69 28.15 -13.77
C LYS A 9 -0.50 27.42 -13.12
N ARG A 10 0.20 28.09 -12.21
CA ARG A 10 1.30 27.53 -11.44
C ARG A 10 0.74 26.52 -10.44
N HIS A 11 1.19 25.27 -10.53
CA HIS A 11 0.81 24.24 -9.57
C HIS A 11 1.46 24.50 -8.19
N HIS A 12 0.63 24.36 -7.17
CA HIS A 12 0.80 24.80 -5.80
C HIS A 12 1.76 23.90 -4.99
N THR A 13 3.08 24.06 -5.12
CA THR A 13 4.02 23.46 -4.14
C THR A 13 5.21 24.33 -3.72
N GLU A 14 5.33 25.57 -4.20
CA GLU A 14 6.37 26.48 -3.71
C GLU A 14 5.89 27.28 -2.49
N ARG A 15 5.99 26.71 -1.29
CA ARG A 15 5.94 27.51 -0.05
C ARG A 15 7.09 27.12 0.85
N PHE A 16 7.90 28.13 1.19
CA PHE A 16 9.06 28.17 2.11
C PHE A 16 10.44 27.82 1.53
N ARG A 17 11.09 28.82 0.90
CA ARG A 17 12.56 28.86 0.74
C ARG A 17 13.18 29.85 1.73
N GLY A 18 13.34 29.40 2.98
CA GLY A 18 14.53 29.66 3.80
C GLY A 18 15.38 28.38 3.78
N ARG A 19 16.71 28.47 3.98
CA ARG A 19 17.79 27.48 3.70
C ARG A 19 17.60 26.04 4.24
N LEU A 20 16.52 25.36 3.86
CA LEU A 20 16.27 23.93 3.98
C LEU A 20 16.41 23.35 2.58
N VAL A 21 17.56 22.76 2.29
CA VAL A 21 17.71 21.93 1.10
C VAL A 21 16.90 20.67 1.37
N GLU A 22 15.72 20.57 0.76
CA GLU A 22 14.89 19.38 0.83
C GLU A 22 15.66 18.21 0.20
N ARG A 23 16.32 17.40 1.04
CA ARG A 23 17.05 16.19 0.60
C ARG A 23 16.10 15.10 0.13
N TRP A 24 14.82 15.19 0.49
CA TRP A 24 13.79 14.21 0.20
C TRP A 24 12.43 14.87 0.11
N THR A 25 11.75 14.69 -1.03
CA THR A 25 10.45 15.34 -1.23
C THR A 25 9.38 14.76 -0.31
N ASN A 26 8.44 15.60 0.12
CA ASN A 26 7.24 15.13 0.84
C ASN A 26 6.48 14.03 0.08
N ALA A 27 6.43 14.13 -1.26
CA ALA A 27 5.82 13.11 -2.12
C ALA A 27 6.53 11.75 -1.99
N LYS A 28 7.86 11.75 -2.02
CA LYS A 28 8.68 10.54 -1.87
C LYS A 28 8.51 9.91 -0.48
N SER A 29 8.51 10.75 0.55
CA SER A 29 8.21 10.33 1.92
C SER A 29 6.83 9.70 2.02
N GLY A 30 5.80 10.35 1.46
CA GLY A 30 4.43 9.82 1.43
C GLY A 30 4.33 8.47 0.73
N TYR A 31 5.05 8.30 -0.39
CA TYR A 31 5.05 7.04 -1.13
C TYR A 31 5.68 5.88 -0.34
N VAL A 32 6.81 6.13 0.35
CA VAL A 32 7.39 5.12 1.24
C VAL A 32 6.44 4.77 2.39
N GLY A 33 5.76 5.77 2.97
CA GLY A 33 4.73 5.54 3.99
C GLY A 33 3.58 4.67 3.49
N PHE A 34 3.08 4.93 2.28
CA PHE A 34 2.03 4.14 1.64
C PHE A 34 2.43 2.68 1.46
N LEU A 35 3.61 2.42 0.87
CA LEU A 35 4.12 1.06 0.67
C LEU A 35 4.35 0.33 2.00
N THR A 36 4.83 1.05 3.03
CA THR A 36 4.98 0.50 4.38
C THR A 36 3.62 0.08 4.95
N GLY A 37 2.58 0.88 4.76
CA GLY A 37 1.21 0.56 5.18
C GLY A 37 0.60 -0.65 4.45
N GLN A 38 1.09 -0.95 3.24
CA GLN A 38 0.71 -2.14 2.48
C GLN A 38 1.49 -3.41 2.88
N GLY A 39 2.42 -3.31 3.84
CA GLY A 39 3.22 -4.43 4.30
C GLY A 39 4.49 -4.70 3.49
N TYR A 40 4.87 -3.82 2.55
CA TYR A 40 6.13 -4.01 1.83
C TYR A 40 7.34 -3.88 2.77
N SER A 41 8.25 -4.83 2.68
CA SER A 41 9.54 -4.80 3.38
C SER A 41 10.45 -3.71 2.82
N SER A 42 11.46 -3.30 3.59
CA SER A 42 12.42 -2.28 3.14
C SER A 42 13.14 -2.66 1.84
N VAL A 43 13.29 -3.97 1.56
CA VAL A 43 13.94 -4.49 0.35
C VAL A 43 12.99 -4.42 -0.85
N GLU A 44 11.70 -4.72 -0.65
CA GLU A 44 10.69 -4.57 -1.71
C GLU A 44 10.48 -3.09 -2.05
N ILE A 45 10.44 -2.22 -1.04
CA ILE A 45 10.32 -0.77 -1.25
C ILE A 45 11.52 -0.23 -2.04
N GLU A 46 12.75 -0.65 -1.73
CA GLU A 46 13.94 -0.30 -2.52
C GLU A 46 13.78 -0.67 -4.00
N LYS A 47 13.33 -1.90 -4.28
CA LYS A 47 13.08 -2.37 -5.65
C LYS A 47 11.97 -1.59 -6.35
N ILE A 48 10.87 -1.30 -5.66
CA ILE A 48 9.72 -0.57 -6.21
C ILE A 48 10.10 0.88 -6.54
N MET A 49 10.87 1.53 -5.66
CA MET A 49 11.22 2.93 -5.85
C MET A 49 12.24 3.15 -6.95
N ALA A 50 13.22 2.24 -7.10
CA ALA A 50 14.23 2.25 -8.18
C ALA A 50 14.93 3.61 -8.44
N ASP A 51 14.98 4.50 -7.44
CA ASP A 51 15.42 5.89 -7.56
C ASP A 51 16.68 6.20 -6.72
N GLY A 52 17.43 5.15 -6.38
CA GLY A 52 18.60 5.21 -5.50
C GLY A 52 18.27 5.17 -4.01
N THR A 53 17.00 5.00 -3.63
CA THR A 53 16.63 4.78 -2.22
C THR A 53 16.96 3.36 -1.77
N SER A 54 17.96 3.23 -0.91
CA SER A 54 18.36 1.94 -0.34
C SER A 54 17.45 1.47 0.81
N ALA A 55 17.34 0.16 1.02
CA ALA A 55 16.62 -0.41 2.16
C ALA A 55 17.11 0.09 3.54
N PRO A 56 18.43 0.30 3.79
CA PRO A 56 18.91 0.98 4.99
C PRO A 56 18.31 2.38 5.19
N THR A 57 18.18 3.16 4.11
CA THR A 57 17.56 4.49 4.14
C THR A 57 16.10 4.41 4.56
N VAL A 58 15.34 3.46 4.01
CA VAL A 58 13.94 3.19 4.39
C VAL A 58 13.84 2.82 5.87
N ARG A 59 14.70 1.91 6.37
CA ARG A 59 14.72 1.57 7.81
C ARG A 59 15.11 2.75 8.70
N GLY A 60 15.99 3.62 8.24
CA GLY A 60 16.37 4.84 8.94
C GLY A 60 15.23 5.87 8.98
N LEU A 61 14.41 5.92 7.94
CA LEU A 61 13.19 6.73 7.91
C LEU A 61 12.15 6.22 8.90
N TRP A 62 11.86 4.92 8.88
CA TRP A 62 10.91 4.31 9.80
C TRP A 62 11.26 4.55 11.27
N ARG A 63 12.56 4.43 11.61
CA ARG A 63 13.08 4.77 12.94
C ARG A 63 12.84 6.23 13.31
N ARG A 64 13.06 7.17 12.38
CA ARG A 64 12.83 8.60 12.60
C ARG A 64 11.35 8.96 12.75
N TRP A 65 10.46 8.22 12.09
CA TRP A 65 9.03 8.39 12.23
C TRP A 65 8.45 7.71 13.47
N GLY A 66 9.23 6.90 14.17
CA GLY A 66 8.74 6.14 15.32
C GLY A 66 7.66 5.13 14.96
N LEU A 67 7.67 4.59 13.72
CA LEU A 67 6.70 3.59 13.33
C LEU A 67 6.85 2.33 14.20
N PRO A 68 5.76 1.77 14.76
CA PRO A 68 5.79 0.58 15.62
C PRO A 68 6.02 -0.70 14.79
N LEU A 69 7.15 -0.77 14.09
CA LEU A 69 7.49 -1.91 13.22
C LEU A 69 7.81 -3.18 14.00
N SER A 70 8.15 -3.07 15.28
CA SER A 70 8.35 -4.23 16.17
C SER A 70 7.04 -4.93 16.49
N GLU A 71 5.92 -4.22 16.53
CA GLU A 71 4.58 -4.80 16.67
C GLU A 71 4.19 -5.58 15.40
N LEU A 72 4.65 -5.11 14.23
CA LEU A 72 4.52 -5.82 12.95
C LEU A 72 5.49 -7.03 12.81
N ARG A 73 6.50 -7.15 13.67
CA ARG A 73 7.46 -8.27 13.66
C ARG A 73 7.06 -9.45 14.55
N GLY A 74 6.10 -9.25 15.48
CA GLY A 74 5.71 -10.25 16.48
C GLY A 74 4.75 -11.32 15.96
N ASP A 75 3.90 -10.97 15.00
CA ASP A 75 3.04 -11.90 14.27
C ASP A 75 3.40 -11.71 12.80
N ARG A 76 3.99 -12.72 12.14
CA ARG A 76 4.49 -12.66 10.75
C ARG A 76 3.37 -12.50 9.71
N ARG A 77 2.22 -11.95 10.10
CA ARG A 77 1.06 -11.70 9.26
C ARG A 77 1.28 -10.38 8.54
N ASN A 78 1.98 -10.46 7.41
CA ASN A 78 2.05 -9.32 6.51
C ASN A 78 0.65 -9.07 5.94
N PRO A 79 0.06 -7.88 6.12
CA PRO A 79 -1.28 -7.61 5.61
C PRO A 79 -1.29 -7.72 4.08
N VAL A 80 -2.04 -8.68 3.54
CA VAL A 80 -2.25 -8.79 2.10
C VAL A 80 -3.39 -7.85 1.71
N THR A 81 -3.07 -6.85 0.89
CA THR A 81 -4.07 -5.93 0.35
C THR A 81 -4.69 -6.55 -0.90
N ILE A 82 -6.01 -6.81 -0.86
CA ILE A 82 -6.75 -7.38 -1.99
C ILE A 82 -7.62 -6.28 -2.60
N GLN A 83 -7.50 -6.07 -3.90
CA GLN A 83 -8.38 -5.15 -4.63
C GLN A 83 -9.70 -5.85 -4.95
N LEU A 84 -10.81 -5.22 -4.58
CA LEU A 84 -12.16 -5.72 -4.85
C LEU A 84 -12.95 -4.63 -5.57
N THR A 85 -13.77 -5.05 -6.53
CA THR A 85 -14.77 -4.16 -7.13
C THR A 85 -15.83 -3.77 -6.09
N TYR A 86 -16.60 -2.72 -6.39
CA TYR A 86 -17.67 -2.27 -5.50
C TYR A 86 -18.69 -3.38 -5.20
N SER A 87 -19.07 -4.16 -6.22
CA SER A 87 -20.03 -5.26 -6.09
C SER A 87 -19.48 -6.41 -5.25
N GLN A 88 -18.22 -6.81 -5.46
CA GLN A 88 -17.54 -7.83 -4.67
C GLN A 88 -17.45 -7.41 -3.19
N ARG A 89 -17.09 -6.14 -2.92
CA ARG A 89 -17.02 -5.60 -1.56
C ARG A 89 -18.38 -5.61 -0.87
N ALA A 90 -19.45 -5.23 -1.57
CA ALA A 90 -20.80 -5.26 -1.02
C ALA A 90 -21.25 -6.69 -0.69
N LYS A 91 -20.95 -7.66 -1.57
CA LYS A 91 -21.23 -9.08 -1.33
C LYS A 91 -20.46 -9.62 -0.12
N LEU A 92 -19.18 -9.26 0.01
CA LEU A 92 -18.34 -9.62 1.15
C LEU A 92 -18.93 -9.12 2.48
N VAL A 93 -19.36 -7.86 2.54
CA VAL A 93 -19.98 -7.28 3.75
C VAL A 93 -21.15 -8.15 4.22
N ARG A 94 -22.10 -8.42 3.32
CA ARG A 94 -23.30 -9.21 3.65
C ARG A 94 -22.96 -10.63 4.12
N LEU A 95 -22.01 -11.28 3.45
CA LEU A 95 -21.61 -12.66 3.78
C LEU A 95 -20.89 -12.76 5.12
N ALA A 96 -20.09 -11.75 5.46
CA ALA A 96 -19.40 -11.65 6.75
C ALA A 96 -20.39 -11.36 7.88
N GLU A 97 -21.30 -10.40 7.68
CA GLU A 97 -22.35 -10.04 8.65
C GLU A 97 -23.26 -11.22 8.98
N LYS A 98 -23.68 -12.01 7.96
CA LYS A 98 -24.48 -13.22 8.16
C LYS A 98 -23.82 -14.24 9.10
N ARG A 99 -22.50 -14.18 9.27
CA ARG A 99 -21.72 -15.08 10.14
C ARG A 99 -21.18 -14.39 11.39
N GLY A 100 -21.54 -13.13 11.64
CA GLY A 100 -21.02 -12.35 12.76
C GLY A 100 -19.51 -12.12 12.70
N LEU A 101 -18.93 -12.08 11.49
CA LEU A 101 -17.50 -11.87 11.27
C LEU A 101 -17.22 -10.48 10.69
N THR A 102 -16.00 -9.98 10.93
CA THR A 102 -15.49 -8.85 10.16
C THR A 102 -15.19 -9.29 8.73
N ARG A 103 -15.19 -8.34 7.79
CA ARG A 103 -14.86 -8.59 6.38
C ARG A 103 -13.46 -9.19 6.22
N GLN A 104 -12.52 -8.67 7.00
CA GLN A 104 -11.14 -9.14 7.04
C GLN A 104 -11.04 -10.57 7.55
N GLU A 105 -11.73 -10.90 8.65
CA GLU A 105 -11.69 -12.27 9.20
C GLU A 105 -12.40 -13.26 8.29
N TYR A 106 -13.51 -12.85 7.65
CA TYR A 106 -14.20 -13.68 6.66
C TYR A 106 -13.28 -14.04 5.49
N LEU A 107 -12.60 -13.06 4.88
CA LEU A 107 -11.63 -13.31 3.81
C LEU A 107 -10.44 -14.12 4.30
N ARG A 108 -9.91 -13.83 5.50
CA ARG A 108 -8.79 -14.58 6.08
C ARG A 108 -9.11 -16.06 6.19
N ARG A 109 -10.32 -16.42 6.67
CA ARG A 109 -10.73 -17.83 6.80
C ARG A 109 -10.81 -18.53 5.45
N ILE A 110 -11.41 -17.89 4.45
CA ILE A 110 -11.48 -18.44 3.09
C ILE A 110 -10.08 -18.68 2.55
N ALA A 111 -9.22 -17.65 2.60
CA ALA A 111 -7.86 -17.73 2.08
C ALA A 111 -7.03 -18.80 2.80
N VAL A 112 -7.13 -18.90 4.13
CA VAL A 112 -6.42 -19.91 4.91
C VAL A 112 -6.86 -21.32 4.53
N CYS A 113 -8.17 -21.58 4.41
CA CYS A 113 -8.66 -22.89 3.97
C CYS A 113 -8.22 -23.21 2.54
N ALA A 114 -8.38 -22.27 1.61
CA ALA A 114 -8.00 -22.47 0.21
C ALA A 114 -6.50 -22.77 0.05
N ILE A 115 -5.64 -22.10 0.82
CA ILE A 115 -4.18 -22.34 0.80
C ILE A 115 -3.83 -23.66 1.49
N ALA A 116 -4.44 -23.96 2.64
CA ALA A 116 -4.10 -25.15 3.42
C ALA A 116 -4.46 -26.45 2.69
N ASP A 117 -5.58 -26.45 1.96
CA ASP A 117 -6.11 -27.62 1.26
C ASP A 117 -5.79 -27.61 -0.25
N ASP A 118 -4.91 -26.72 -0.71
CA ASP A 118 -4.51 -26.56 -2.12
C ASP A 118 -5.68 -26.45 -3.11
N MET A 119 -6.69 -25.65 -2.75
CA MET A 119 -7.95 -25.52 -3.50
C MET A 119 -7.92 -24.41 -4.54
N TYR A 120 -6.74 -23.97 -5.00
CA TYR A 120 -6.64 -22.83 -5.93
C TYR A 120 -7.49 -23.07 -7.18
N GLU A 121 -7.24 -24.15 -7.91
CA GLU A 121 -7.95 -24.49 -9.15
C GLU A 121 -9.46 -24.64 -8.93
N ALA A 122 -9.86 -25.23 -7.80
CA ALA A 122 -11.27 -25.43 -7.47
C ALA A 122 -12.01 -24.12 -7.15
N VAL A 123 -11.30 -23.09 -6.66
CA VAL A 123 -11.88 -21.79 -6.31
C VAL A 123 -11.84 -20.83 -7.49
N THR A 124 -10.77 -20.86 -8.29
CA THR A 124 -10.60 -19.96 -9.44
C THR A 124 -11.29 -20.46 -10.70
N ASP A 125 -11.48 -21.78 -10.86
CA ASP A 125 -12.07 -22.40 -12.06
C ASP A 125 -11.41 -21.90 -13.37
N GLY A 126 -10.11 -21.59 -13.31
CA GLY A 126 -9.35 -21.04 -14.43
C GLY A 126 -9.60 -19.56 -14.76
N GLU A 127 -10.44 -18.82 -14.01
CA GLU A 127 -10.79 -17.42 -14.30
C GLU A 127 -9.58 -16.47 -14.32
N PHE A 128 -8.48 -16.83 -13.66
CA PHE A 128 -7.29 -15.98 -13.49
C PHE A 128 -6.01 -16.53 -14.13
N ASP A 129 -6.08 -17.64 -14.88
CA ASP A 129 -4.89 -18.35 -15.39
C ASP A 129 -4.53 -17.99 -16.86
N GLU A 130 -5.09 -16.88 -17.38
CA GLU A 130 -4.82 -16.32 -18.72
C GLU A 130 -3.50 -15.53 -18.84
#